data_AF-A0A800ACA9-F1
#
_entry.id   AF-A0A800ACA9-F1
#
_cell.length_a   1.000
_cell.length_b   1.000
_cell.length_c   1.000
_cell.angle_alpha   90.00
_cell.angle_beta   90.00
_cell.angle_gamma   90.00
#
_symmetry.space_group_name_H-M   'P 1'
#
loop_
_entity.id
_entity.type
_entity.pdbx_description
1 polymer ?
#
loop_
_entity_poly.entity_id
_entity_poly.type
_entity_poly.pdbx_seq_one_letter_code
_entity_poly.pdbx_strand_id
1 'polypeptide(L)'
;MPANLPPQYLKVRKEYELAKTVEEKIEALTEMLALIPKHKGTDKLRASLRANLSKLRKEEQKSRKAGRRTDEYHIRRQGAGQVILLGAPNVGKSKILATLTNATPEVADYPFTTQKPIVGMMPFENIYVQLVDTPPVISDSIQPQIVENIRHTDLVLLVISLDSDDALEEIESVRSSLEQAHVKLTLEALEESKIEEYSEDELLLTRVKAMIVGNKSDSENASERLEVLRELYAEEFSVIPISAETGDGLTQLKEQIYKSLDIIRVYTKAPSKPADKMDPIILPKGSTVIDAAEQLHKDFASEMKYARIWGQGKYDGQSVSRDEILSDEDILEFHV
;
A
#
# COMPACT_ATOMS: atom_id res chain seq x y z
N MET A 1 -29.22 -41.44 4.08
CA MET A 1 -29.63 -42.07 2.81
C MET A 1 -28.55 -41.80 1.78
N PRO A 2 -28.07 -42.79 1.01
CA PRO A 2 -27.15 -42.52 -0.09
C PRO A 2 -27.83 -41.57 -1.06
N ALA A 3 -27.20 -40.43 -1.34
CA ALA A 3 -27.72 -39.47 -2.30
C ALA A 3 -27.75 -40.11 -3.70
N ASN A 4 -28.89 -40.04 -4.39
CA ASN A 4 -28.99 -40.48 -5.77
C ASN A 4 -28.32 -39.42 -6.66
N LEU A 5 -27.08 -39.70 -7.09
CA LEU A 5 -26.27 -38.75 -7.86
C LEU A 5 -26.51 -38.97 -9.37
N PRO A 6 -26.64 -37.89 -10.18
CA PRO A 6 -26.88 -38.03 -11.62
C PRO A 6 -25.77 -38.82 -12.35
N PRO A 7 -26.08 -39.55 -13.43
CA PRO A 7 -25.07 -40.25 -14.23
C PRO A 7 -23.97 -39.33 -14.77
N GLN A 8 -24.32 -38.09 -15.09
CA GLN A 8 -23.37 -37.05 -15.52
C GLN A 8 -22.36 -36.73 -14.42
N TYR A 9 -22.80 -36.61 -13.16
CA TYR A 9 -21.90 -36.40 -12.02
C TYR A 9 -20.88 -37.53 -11.87
N LEU A 10 -21.32 -38.79 -12.06
CA LEU A 10 -20.43 -39.96 -11.96
C LEU A 10 -19.36 -39.98 -13.06
N LYS A 11 -19.66 -39.42 -14.24
CA LYS A 11 -18.70 -39.26 -15.33
C LYS A 11 -17.63 -38.22 -14.98
N VAL A 12 -18.04 -37.02 -14.58
CA VAL A 12 -17.12 -35.93 -14.19
C VAL A 12 -16.28 -36.32 -12.97
N ARG A 13 -16.84 -37.12 -12.05
CA ARG A 13 -16.07 -37.67 -10.92
C ARG A 13 -14.91 -38.57 -11.37
N LYS A 14 -15.11 -39.40 -12.41
CA LYS A 14 -14.02 -40.22 -12.97
C LYS A 14 -12.97 -39.35 -13.64
N GLU A 15 -13.37 -38.27 -14.31
CA GLU A 15 -12.47 -37.29 -14.90
C GLU A 15 -11.62 -36.59 -13.81
N TYR A 16 -12.24 -36.20 -12.69
CA TYR A 16 -11.53 -35.68 -11.50
C TYR A 16 -10.51 -36.69 -10.93
N GLU A 17 -10.84 -37.97 -10.88
CA GLU A 17 -9.94 -39.04 -10.38
C GLU A 17 -8.76 -39.30 -11.34
N LEU A 18 -8.95 -39.08 -12.64
CA LEU A 18 -7.93 -39.26 -13.68
C LEU A 18 -7.10 -37.99 -13.96
N ALA A 19 -7.57 -36.83 -13.51
CA ALA A 19 -6.93 -35.53 -13.73
C ALA A 19 -5.51 -35.49 -13.16
N LYS A 20 -4.56 -35.04 -13.99
CA LYS A 20 -3.13 -34.98 -13.65
C LYS A 20 -2.69 -33.60 -13.22
N THR A 21 -3.37 -32.54 -13.69
CA THR A 21 -3.03 -31.16 -13.36
C THR A 21 -3.98 -30.58 -12.30
N VAL A 22 -3.54 -29.51 -11.63
CA VAL A 22 -4.36 -28.78 -10.65
C VAL A 22 -5.51 -28.07 -11.35
N GLU A 23 -5.27 -27.54 -12.55
CA GLU A 23 -6.26 -26.85 -13.39
C GLU A 23 -7.40 -27.81 -13.80
N GLU A 24 -7.07 -29.02 -14.30
CA GLU A 24 -8.06 -30.06 -14.63
C GLU A 24 -8.91 -30.46 -13.41
N LYS A 25 -8.30 -30.54 -12.23
CA LYS A 25 -9.01 -30.88 -10.98
C LYS A 25 -9.96 -29.77 -10.53
N ILE A 26 -9.60 -28.50 -10.73
CA ILE A 26 -10.44 -27.35 -10.41
C ILE A 26 -11.65 -27.29 -11.34
N GLU A 27 -11.44 -27.54 -12.63
CA GLU A 27 -12.51 -27.58 -13.64
C GLU A 27 -13.51 -28.69 -13.31
N ALA A 28 -13.02 -29.92 -13.08
CA ALA A 28 -13.88 -31.06 -12.75
C ALA A 28 -14.65 -30.86 -11.42
N LEU A 29 -14.03 -30.26 -10.39
CA LEU A 29 -14.74 -29.94 -9.14
C LEU A 29 -15.83 -28.87 -9.32
N THR A 30 -15.58 -27.89 -10.18
CA THR A 30 -16.54 -26.82 -10.49
C THR A 30 -17.76 -27.40 -11.20
N GLU A 31 -17.53 -28.30 -12.17
CA GLU A 31 -18.59 -29.00 -12.89
C GLU A 31 -19.35 -29.99 -12.00
N MET A 32 -18.65 -30.73 -11.14
CA MET A 32 -19.26 -31.60 -10.11
C MET A 32 -20.21 -30.82 -9.18
N LEU A 33 -19.82 -29.61 -8.77
CA LEU A 33 -20.66 -28.74 -7.93
C LEU A 33 -21.89 -28.21 -8.67
N ALA A 34 -21.81 -28.01 -9.98
CA ALA A 34 -22.94 -27.60 -10.82
C ALA A 34 -23.95 -28.74 -11.01
N LEU A 35 -23.48 -29.98 -11.14
CA LEU A 35 -24.30 -31.16 -11.39
C LEU A 35 -24.94 -31.78 -10.13
N ILE A 36 -24.45 -31.47 -8.93
CA ILE A 36 -25.02 -32.01 -7.68
C ILE A 36 -26.40 -31.37 -7.39
N PRO A 37 -27.44 -32.20 -7.09
CA PRO A 37 -28.73 -31.71 -6.60
C PRO A 37 -28.59 -30.87 -5.33
N LYS A 38 -29.33 -29.76 -5.22
CA LYS A 38 -29.29 -28.84 -4.07
C LYS A 38 -30.39 -29.18 -3.05
N HIS A 39 -30.15 -30.21 -2.22
CA HIS A 39 -31.09 -30.61 -1.16
C HIS A 39 -30.36 -31.21 0.05
N LYS A 40 -31.07 -31.36 1.18
CA LYS A 40 -30.50 -31.80 2.47
C LYS A 40 -29.66 -33.08 2.42
N GLY A 41 -29.94 -34.00 1.48
CA GLY A 41 -29.18 -35.24 1.30
C GLY A 41 -27.77 -35.09 0.71
N THR A 42 -27.44 -33.94 0.11
CA THR A 42 -26.17 -33.69 -0.61
C THR A 42 -25.36 -32.55 0.00
N ASP A 43 -25.85 -31.89 1.06
CA ASP A 43 -25.20 -30.72 1.66
C ASP A 43 -23.79 -31.02 2.17
N LYS A 44 -23.58 -32.15 2.84
CA LYS A 44 -22.25 -32.57 3.31
C LYS A 44 -21.26 -32.78 2.15
N LEU A 45 -21.74 -33.34 1.04
CA LEU A 45 -20.94 -33.56 -0.16
C LEU A 45 -20.60 -32.23 -0.85
N ARG A 46 -21.54 -31.29 -0.92
CA ARG A 46 -21.29 -29.96 -1.48
C ARG A 46 -20.28 -29.18 -0.63
N ALA A 47 -20.36 -29.29 0.70
CA ALA A 47 -19.42 -28.68 1.61
C ALA A 47 -17.99 -29.23 1.41
N SER A 48 -17.83 -30.55 1.29
CA SER A 48 -16.52 -31.15 1.06
C SER A 48 -15.93 -30.80 -0.32
N LEU A 49 -16.75 -30.76 -1.38
CA LEU A 49 -16.28 -30.35 -2.71
C LEU A 49 -15.88 -28.87 -2.75
N ARG A 50 -16.61 -27.97 -2.07
CA ARG A 50 -16.23 -26.56 -1.93
C ARG A 50 -14.93 -26.37 -1.16
N ALA A 51 -14.74 -27.13 -0.08
CA ALA A 51 -13.50 -27.09 0.69
C ALA A 51 -12.30 -27.55 -0.15
N ASN A 52 -12.46 -28.64 -0.93
CA ASN A 52 -11.43 -29.12 -1.85
C ASN A 52 -11.13 -28.13 -2.97
N LEU A 53 -12.16 -27.50 -3.54
CA LEU A 53 -12.00 -26.47 -4.57
C LEU A 53 -11.24 -25.24 -4.02
N SER A 54 -11.57 -24.79 -2.82
CA SER A 54 -10.87 -23.68 -2.14
C SER A 54 -9.40 -24.02 -1.90
N LYS A 55 -9.12 -25.24 -1.42
CA LYS A 55 -7.76 -25.72 -1.21
C LYS A 55 -6.95 -25.77 -2.50
N LEU A 56 -7.50 -26.35 -3.57
CA LEU A 56 -6.81 -26.46 -4.85
C LEU A 56 -6.59 -25.10 -5.52
N ARG A 57 -7.54 -24.16 -5.42
CA ARG A 57 -7.34 -22.77 -5.89
C ARG A 57 -6.23 -22.04 -5.13
N LYS A 58 -6.13 -22.24 -3.80
CA LYS A 58 -5.01 -21.71 -3.00
C LYS A 58 -3.67 -22.35 -3.39
N GLU A 59 -3.65 -23.66 -3.69
CA GLU A 59 -2.46 -24.36 -4.17
C GLU A 59 -2.06 -23.91 -5.57
N GLU A 60 -3.00 -23.68 -6.48
CA GLU A 60 -2.78 -23.11 -7.82
C GLU A 60 -2.21 -21.68 -7.74
N GLN A 61 -2.73 -20.85 -6.82
CA GLN A 61 -2.19 -19.53 -6.56
C GLN A 61 -0.76 -19.60 -5.96
N LYS A 62 -0.47 -20.58 -5.09
CA LYS A 62 0.87 -20.80 -4.54
C LYS A 62 1.85 -21.35 -5.56
N SER A 63 1.45 -22.28 -6.43
CA SER A 63 2.31 -22.82 -7.48
C SER A 63 2.57 -21.81 -8.59
N ARG A 64 1.58 -20.96 -8.92
CA ARG A 64 1.77 -19.78 -9.77
C ARG A 64 2.70 -18.74 -9.14
N LYS A 65 2.72 -18.60 -7.80
CA LYS A 65 3.70 -17.76 -7.07
C LYS A 65 5.11 -18.37 -7.04
N ALA A 66 5.26 -19.69 -7.02
CA ALA A 66 6.57 -20.36 -6.99
C ALA A 66 7.27 -20.45 -8.35
N GLY A 67 6.52 -20.36 -9.47
CA GLY A 67 7.07 -20.48 -10.84
C GLY A 67 7.16 -19.19 -11.66
N ARG A 68 6.78 -18.02 -11.11
CA ARG A 68 6.52 -16.82 -11.92
C ARG A 68 7.18 -15.58 -11.30
N ARG A 69 8.32 -15.18 -11.88
CA ARG A 69 8.91 -13.82 -12.00
C ARG A 69 8.15 -12.67 -11.30
N THR A 70 7.97 -12.70 -9.99
CA THR A 70 7.31 -11.60 -9.23
C THR A 70 8.25 -10.43 -8.98
N ASP A 71 9.57 -10.64 -9.06
CA ASP A 71 10.56 -9.58 -8.82
C ASP A 71 10.71 -8.58 -9.97
N GLU A 72 10.15 -8.81 -11.16
CA GLU A 72 10.43 -7.96 -12.33
C GLU A 72 9.54 -6.71 -12.47
N TYR A 73 8.42 -6.62 -11.76
CA TYR A 73 7.47 -5.49 -11.87
C TYR A 73 7.32 -4.65 -10.59
N HIS A 74 7.99 -5.05 -9.52
CA HIS A 74 7.88 -4.40 -8.22
C HIS A 74 8.99 -3.36 -8.05
N ILE A 75 8.60 -2.10 -7.88
CA ILE A 75 9.52 -1.02 -7.52
C ILE A 75 9.94 -1.25 -6.07
N ARG A 76 11.20 -1.63 -5.86
CA ARG A 76 11.73 -1.87 -4.52
C ARG A 76 11.59 -0.62 -3.67
N ARG A 77 10.90 -0.77 -2.53
CA ARG A 77 10.77 0.24 -1.49
C ARG A 77 12.14 0.67 -0.98
N GLN A 78 12.36 1.98 -0.88
CA GLN A 78 13.61 2.57 -0.38
C GLN A 78 13.29 3.73 0.56
N GLY A 79 14.23 4.03 1.46
CA GLY A 79 14.08 5.11 2.43
C GLY A 79 13.00 4.85 3.47
N ALA A 80 12.44 5.94 4.00
CA ALA A 80 11.48 5.92 5.10
C ALA A 80 10.05 5.51 4.68
N GLY A 81 9.74 5.61 3.38
CA GLY A 81 8.46 5.23 2.81
C GLY A 81 8.45 5.40 1.30
N GLN A 82 7.49 4.78 0.63
CA GLN A 82 7.25 4.88 -0.81
C GLN A 82 5.91 5.55 -1.07
N VAL A 83 5.93 6.53 -1.97
CA VAL A 83 4.77 7.33 -2.36
C VAL A 83 4.64 7.32 -3.87
N ILE A 84 3.45 7.01 -4.37
CA ILE A 84 3.15 6.96 -5.81
C ILE A 84 2.34 8.19 -6.23
N LEU A 85 2.77 8.86 -7.30
CA LEU A 85 2.01 9.93 -7.94
C LEU A 85 1.12 9.34 -9.03
N LEU A 86 -0.19 9.56 -8.93
CA LEU A 86 -1.21 9.18 -9.92
C LEU A 86 -1.91 10.43 -10.44
N GLY A 87 -2.36 10.39 -11.70
CA GLY A 87 -3.09 11.50 -12.30
C GLY A 87 -3.00 11.49 -13.82
N ALA A 88 -3.83 12.30 -14.46
CA ALA A 88 -3.89 12.43 -15.91
C ALA A 88 -2.56 12.94 -16.52
N PRO A 89 -2.38 12.88 -17.85
CA PRO A 89 -1.27 13.54 -18.52
C PRO A 89 -1.26 15.05 -18.21
N ASN A 90 -0.07 15.69 -18.20
CA ASN A 90 0.09 17.15 -18.10
C ASN A 90 -0.43 17.84 -16.81
N VAL A 91 -0.90 17.10 -15.80
CA VAL A 91 -1.24 17.64 -14.47
C VAL A 91 0.00 18.09 -13.66
N GLY A 92 1.21 17.75 -14.12
CA GLY A 92 2.48 18.19 -13.54
C GLY A 92 3.19 17.19 -12.62
N LYS A 93 2.84 15.90 -12.64
CA LYS A 93 3.48 14.84 -11.82
C LYS A 93 5.02 14.87 -11.87
N SER A 94 5.61 14.88 -13.07
CA SER A 94 7.07 14.87 -13.22
C SER A 94 7.74 16.15 -12.71
N LYS A 95 7.06 17.30 -12.82
CA LYS A 95 7.52 18.57 -12.26
C LYS A 95 7.48 18.54 -10.74
N ILE A 96 6.39 18.02 -10.15
CA ILE A 96 6.28 17.81 -8.70
C ILE A 96 7.42 16.91 -8.22
N LEU A 97 7.62 15.77 -8.88
CA LEU A 97 8.71 14.83 -8.54
C LEU A 97 10.06 15.56 -8.54
N ALA A 98 10.43 16.22 -9.64
CA ALA A 98 11.70 16.92 -9.76
C ALA A 98 11.89 18.03 -8.71
N THR A 99 10.80 18.75 -8.39
CA THR A 99 10.86 19.87 -7.43
C THR A 99 10.93 19.37 -5.99
N LEU A 100 10.27 18.26 -5.65
CA LEU A 100 10.31 17.69 -4.30
C LEU A 100 11.63 16.98 -3.99
N THR A 101 12.26 16.37 -4.99
CA THR A 101 13.47 15.55 -4.82
C THR A 101 14.77 16.35 -4.91
N ASN A 102 14.72 17.64 -5.27
CA ASN A 102 15.89 18.52 -5.43
C ASN A 102 17.00 17.93 -6.31
N ALA A 103 16.67 16.96 -7.17
CA ALA A 103 17.62 16.21 -7.99
C ALA A 103 16.98 15.87 -9.33
N THR A 104 17.81 15.59 -10.35
CA THR A 104 17.34 14.99 -11.60
C THR A 104 16.81 13.59 -11.27
N PRO A 105 15.51 13.33 -11.44
CA PRO A 105 14.94 12.04 -11.11
C PRO A 105 15.58 10.91 -11.93
N GLU A 106 15.78 9.74 -11.32
CA GLU A 106 16.35 8.59 -12.00
C GLU A 106 15.25 7.85 -12.78
N VAL A 107 15.48 7.65 -14.07
CA VAL A 107 14.58 6.86 -14.92
C VAL A 107 14.90 5.40 -14.69
N ALA A 108 13.92 4.63 -14.21
CA ALA A 108 14.12 3.23 -13.88
C ALA A 108 13.69 2.30 -15.04
N ASP A 109 14.57 1.35 -15.38
CA ASP A 109 14.43 0.48 -16.55
C ASP A 109 13.66 -0.80 -16.19
N TYR A 110 12.34 -0.79 -16.41
CA TYR A 110 11.49 -1.98 -16.21
C TYR A 110 11.09 -2.61 -17.54
N PRO A 111 11.24 -3.94 -17.69
CA PRO A 111 10.88 -4.63 -18.92
C PRO A 111 9.36 -4.58 -19.15
N PHE A 112 8.96 -4.48 -20.41
CA PHE A 112 7.55 -4.53 -20.86
C PHE A 112 6.68 -3.31 -20.52
N THR A 113 7.26 -2.20 -20.08
CA THR A 113 6.57 -0.89 -20.01
C THR A 113 7.02 -0.01 -21.17
N THR A 114 6.09 0.65 -21.87
CA THR A 114 6.42 1.61 -22.95
C THR A 114 6.88 2.95 -22.41
N GLN A 115 6.56 3.26 -21.15
CA GLN A 115 7.03 4.43 -20.41
C GLN A 115 7.62 3.98 -19.08
N LYS A 116 8.85 4.43 -18.81
CA LYS A 116 9.61 4.06 -17.61
C LYS A 116 9.12 4.88 -16.40
N PRO A 117 8.80 4.26 -15.25
CA PRO A 117 8.57 4.99 -14.01
C PRO A 117 9.81 5.79 -13.65
N ILE A 118 9.58 6.97 -13.11
CA ILE A 118 10.65 7.85 -12.68
C ILE A 118 10.65 7.85 -11.16
N VAL A 119 11.79 7.53 -10.57
CA VAL A 119 11.96 7.45 -9.12
C VAL A 119 12.82 8.62 -8.66
N GLY A 120 12.46 9.22 -7.53
CA GLY A 120 13.30 10.22 -6.89
C GLY A 120 13.16 10.19 -5.38
N MET A 121 14.22 10.59 -4.69
CA MET A 121 14.26 10.61 -3.24
C MET A 121 13.96 12.02 -2.73
N MET A 122 12.83 12.20 -2.08
CA MET A 122 12.44 13.44 -1.43
C MET A 122 13.12 13.55 -0.07
N PRO A 123 14.03 14.52 0.14
CA PRO A 123 14.56 14.79 1.47
C PRO A 123 13.48 15.41 2.35
N PHE A 124 13.36 14.89 3.56
CA PHE A 124 12.58 15.48 4.64
C PHE A 124 13.40 15.41 5.92
N GLU A 125 13.82 16.56 6.44
CA GLU A 125 14.76 16.65 7.57
C GLU A 125 16.03 15.80 7.35
N ASN A 126 16.20 14.73 8.12
CA ASN A 126 17.33 13.80 8.07
C ASN A 126 16.99 12.44 7.41
N ILE A 127 15.84 12.33 6.76
CA ILE A 127 15.39 11.10 6.10
C ILE A 127 15.06 11.35 4.63
N TYR A 128 14.93 10.25 3.87
CA TYR A 128 14.51 10.30 2.47
C TYR A 128 13.24 9.47 2.27
N VAL A 129 12.26 10.03 1.57
CA VAL A 129 11.04 9.35 1.14
C VAL A 129 11.12 9.09 -0.35
N GLN A 130 10.87 7.85 -0.78
CA GLN A 130 10.88 7.49 -2.19
C GLN A 130 9.59 7.97 -2.85
N LEU A 131 9.71 8.84 -3.85
CA LEU A 131 8.61 9.25 -4.72
C LEU A 131 8.72 8.52 -6.05
N VAL A 132 7.58 8.05 -6.55
CA VAL A 132 7.48 7.31 -7.80
C VAL A 132 6.46 8.00 -8.70
N ASP A 133 6.93 8.59 -9.79
CA ASP A 133 6.07 9.10 -10.86
C ASP A 133 5.72 7.94 -11.80
N THR A 134 4.42 7.68 -11.91
CA THR A 134 3.90 6.63 -12.78
C THR A 134 3.57 7.21 -14.15
N PRO A 135 3.70 6.42 -15.22
CA PRO A 135 3.18 6.80 -16.53
C PRO A 135 1.74 7.31 -16.39
N PRO A 136 1.35 8.33 -17.18
CA PRO A 136 0.01 8.90 -17.08
C PRO A 136 -1.07 7.83 -17.15
N VAL A 137 -2.07 7.94 -16.28
CA VAL A 137 -3.27 7.11 -16.37
C VAL A 137 -4.03 7.62 -17.59
N ILE A 138 -3.87 6.94 -18.72
CA ILE A 138 -4.64 7.21 -19.93
C ILE A 138 -5.93 6.42 -19.80
N SER A 139 -7.04 7.15 -19.84
CA SER A 139 -8.44 6.71 -19.86
C SER A 139 -8.66 5.22 -20.17
N ASP A 140 -9.34 4.56 -19.24
CA ASP A 140 -9.99 3.24 -19.29
C ASP A 140 -9.24 2.04 -18.70
N SER A 141 -7.95 2.12 -18.37
CA SER A 141 -7.34 1.12 -17.49
C SER A 141 -5.99 1.54 -16.92
N ILE A 142 -5.83 1.39 -15.61
CA ILE A 142 -4.52 1.42 -14.96
C ILE A 142 -3.83 0.08 -15.26
N GLN A 143 -2.60 0.15 -15.77
CA GLN A 143 -1.84 -1.05 -16.10
C GLN A 143 -1.69 -1.95 -14.85
N PRO A 144 -1.85 -3.28 -14.96
CA PRO A 144 -1.76 -4.18 -13.81
C PRO A 144 -0.46 -4.05 -13.01
N GLN A 145 0.66 -3.70 -13.67
CA GLN A 145 1.93 -3.44 -12.98
C GLN A 145 1.85 -2.22 -12.07
N ILE A 146 1.17 -1.15 -12.49
CA ILE A 146 0.98 0.06 -11.69
C ILE A 146 0.08 -0.27 -10.49
N VAL A 147 -1.01 -1.02 -10.71
CA VAL A 147 -1.88 -1.49 -9.62
C VAL A 147 -1.10 -2.29 -8.59
N GLU A 148 -0.24 -3.22 -9.01
CA GLU A 148 0.57 -4.00 -8.07
C GLU A 148 1.50 -3.10 -7.24
N ASN A 149 2.13 -2.10 -7.86
CA ASN A 149 2.93 -1.13 -7.11
C ASN A 149 2.09 -0.29 -6.13
N ILE A 150 0.87 0.11 -6.52
CA ILE A 150 -0.08 0.81 -5.64
C ILE A 150 -0.45 -0.04 -4.42
N ARG A 151 -0.59 -1.37 -4.55
CA ARG A 151 -0.94 -2.23 -3.39
C ARG A 151 0.12 -2.27 -2.31
N HIS A 152 1.38 -2.04 -2.66
CA HIS A 152 2.53 -2.15 -1.74
C HIS A 152 3.11 -0.78 -1.37
N THR A 153 2.47 0.30 -1.80
CA THR A 153 2.90 1.67 -1.49
C THR A 153 2.35 2.12 -0.15
N ASP A 154 3.06 3.05 0.50
CA ASP A 154 2.63 3.59 1.79
C ASP A 154 1.58 4.71 1.60
N LEU A 155 1.64 5.44 0.47
CA LEU A 155 0.75 6.56 0.16
C LEU A 155 0.60 6.79 -1.36
N VAL A 156 -0.60 7.15 -1.79
CA VAL A 156 -0.88 7.63 -3.16
C VAL A 156 -1.17 9.14 -3.14
N LEU A 157 -0.50 9.89 -4.01
CA LEU A 157 -0.84 11.28 -4.32
C LEU A 157 -1.66 11.30 -5.60
N LEU A 158 -2.95 11.62 -5.49
CA LEU A 158 -3.81 11.87 -6.64
C LEU A 158 -3.63 13.32 -7.10
N VAL A 159 -2.78 13.49 -8.11
CA VAL A 159 -2.39 14.79 -8.66
C VAL A 159 -3.42 15.23 -9.69
N ILE A 160 -4.04 16.38 -9.43
CA ILE A 160 -5.06 16.99 -10.28
C ILE A 160 -4.62 18.40 -10.65
N SER A 161 -4.97 18.84 -11.86
CA SER A 161 -4.67 20.18 -12.34
C SER A 161 -5.78 21.15 -11.95
N LEU A 162 -5.45 22.28 -11.32
CA LEU A 162 -6.40 23.35 -10.99
C LEU A 162 -6.60 24.37 -12.11
N ASP A 163 -6.03 24.14 -13.29
CA ASP A 163 -6.20 24.97 -14.49
C ASP A 163 -7.25 24.41 -15.48
N SER A 164 -7.79 23.21 -15.22
CA SER A 164 -8.81 22.54 -16.03
C SER A 164 -10.07 22.24 -15.20
N ASP A 165 -11.20 22.10 -15.88
CA ASP A 165 -12.48 21.77 -15.25
C ASP A 165 -12.74 20.25 -15.19
N ASP A 166 -11.80 19.44 -15.68
CA ASP A 166 -11.90 17.97 -15.80
C ASP A 166 -11.57 17.22 -14.50
N ALA A 167 -11.20 17.96 -13.43
CA ALA A 167 -10.73 17.43 -12.16
C ALA A 167 -11.63 16.30 -11.58
N LEU A 168 -12.95 16.49 -11.61
CA LEU A 168 -13.91 15.52 -11.07
C LEU A 168 -13.93 14.23 -11.90
N GLU A 169 -13.95 14.34 -13.23
CA GLU A 169 -13.95 13.20 -14.13
C GLU A 169 -12.65 12.40 -14.00
N GLU A 170 -11.50 13.09 -13.88
CA GLU A 170 -10.20 12.46 -13.67
C GLU A 170 -10.16 11.64 -12.36
N ILE A 171 -10.66 12.22 -11.25
CA ILE A 171 -10.70 11.53 -9.95
C ILE A 171 -11.56 10.27 -10.04
N GLU A 172 -12.79 10.39 -10.56
CA GLU A 172 -13.71 9.26 -10.66
C GLU A 172 -13.23 8.17 -11.62
N SER A 173 -12.57 8.56 -12.72
CA SER A 173 -11.95 7.61 -13.66
C SER A 173 -10.85 6.77 -12.98
N VAL A 174 -9.99 7.42 -12.19
CA VAL A 174 -8.94 6.73 -11.43
C VAL A 174 -9.54 5.83 -10.34
N ARG A 175 -10.53 6.33 -9.59
CA ARG A 175 -11.25 5.53 -8.57
C ARG A 175 -11.88 4.28 -9.18
N SER A 176 -12.66 4.44 -10.23
CA SER A 176 -13.34 3.33 -10.91
C SER A 176 -12.34 2.29 -11.42
N SER A 177 -11.23 2.74 -12.02
CA SER A 177 -10.17 1.84 -12.52
C SER A 177 -9.50 1.04 -11.40
N LEU A 178 -9.27 1.66 -10.23
CA LEU A 178 -8.69 0.98 -9.06
C LEU A 178 -9.69 0.01 -8.41
N GLU A 179 -10.96 0.40 -8.32
CA GLU A 179 -12.01 -0.44 -7.73
C GLU A 179 -12.27 -1.70 -8.56
N GLN A 180 -12.24 -1.59 -9.90
CA GLN A 180 -12.27 -2.77 -10.80
C GLN A 180 -11.10 -3.71 -10.55
N ALA A 181 -9.98 -3.17 -10.10
CA ALA A 181 -8.82 -3.95 -9.68
C ALA A 181 -8.86 -4.31 -8.19
N HIS A 182 -9.97 -4.13 -7.45
CA HIS A 182 -10.05 -4.38 -6.01
C HIS A 182 -9.04 -3.59 -5.16
N VAL A 183 -8.78 -2.33 -5.55
CA VAL A 183 -8.02 -1.36 -4.76
C VAL A 183 -8.94 -0.18 -4.45
N LYS A 184 -8.98 0.26 -3.19
CA LYS A 184 -9.75 1.42 -2.76
C LYS A 184 -8.81 2.45 -2.13
N LEU A 185 -8.86 3.68 -2.62
CA LEU A 185 -8.12 4.79 -2.02
C LEU A 185 -8.91 5.31 -0.81
N THR A 186 -8.23 5.57 0.31
CA THR A 186 -8.85 6.06 1.55
C THR A 186 -7.98 7.08 2.26
N LEU A 187 -8.56 7.91 3.15
CA LEU A 187 -7.79 8.80 4.02
C LEU A 187 -6.89 8.02 4.99
N GLU A 188 -7.45 6.96 5.57
CA GLU A 188 -6.83 6.17 6.64
C GLU A 188 -6.83 4.68 6.29
N ALA A 189 -5.96 3.92 6.94
CA ALA A 189 -5.95 2.46 6.82
C ALA A 189 -7.21 1.86 7.47
N LEU A 190 -7.49 0.57 7.19
CA LEU A 190 -8.57 -0.14 7.90
C LEU A 190 -8.33 -0.10 9.41
N GLU A 191 -9.25 0.51 10.15
CA GLU A 191 -9.30 0.36 11.59
C GLU A 191 -9.90 -1.00 11.95
N GLU A 192 -9.18 -1.80 12.75
CA GLU A 192 -9.65 -3.11 13.19
C GLU A 192 -10.99 -3.03 13.94
N SER A 193 -11.24 -1.94 14.65
CA SER A 193 -12.47 -1.68 15.39
C SER A 193 -13.72 -1.49 14.51
N LYS A 194 -13.56 -1.24 13.20
CA LYS A 194 -14.66 -1.00 12.26
C LYS A 194 -14.91 -2.18 11.31
N ILE A 195 -14.18 -3.29 11.48
CA ILE A 195 -14.27 -4.46 10.58
C ILE A 195 -15.71 -5.01 10.49
N GLU A 196 -16.47 -4.99 11.59
CA GLU A 196 -17.84 -5.50 11.65
C GLU A 196 -18.86 -4.66 10.87
N GLU A 197 -18.51 -3.43 10.49
CA GLU A 197 -19.37 -2.50 9.74
C GLU A 197 -19.26 -2.69 8.22
N TYR A 198 -18.24 -3.42 7.74
CA TYR A 198 -17.99 -3.63 6.31
C TYR A 198 -18.64 -4.91 5.79
N SER A 199 -19.14 -4.84 4.56
CA SER A 199 -19.62 -6.02 3.83
C SER A 199 -18.48 -6.99 3.48
N GLU A 200 -18.80 -8.26 3.20
CA GLU A 200 -17.81 -9.26 2.79
C GLU A 200 -17.01 -8.81 1.55
N ASP A 201 -17.66 -8.12 0.60
CA ASP A 201 -17.01 -7.59 -0.60
C ASP A 201 -16.06 -6.43 -0.28
N GLU A 202 -16.38 -5.59 0.70
CA GLU A 202 -15.51 -4.49 1.15
C GLU A 202 -14.29 -4.96 1.92
N LEU A 203 -14.35 -6.13 2.56
CA LEU A 203 -13.19 -6.73 3.23
C LEU A 203 -12.19 -7.34 2.25
N LEU A 204 -12.59 -7.60 0.99
CA LEU A 204 -11.71 -8.10 -0.06
C LEU A 204 -10.90 -6.99 -0.74
N LEU A 205 -11.25 -5.72 -0.52
CA LEU A 205 -10.57 -4.58 -1.12
C LEU A 205 -9.24 -4.30 -0.42
N THR A 206 -8.18 -4.13 -1.22
CA THR A 206 -6.92 -3.57 -0.72
C THR A 206 -7.11 -2.06 -0.52
N ARG A 207 -7.02 -1.58 0.72
CA ARG A 207 -7.09 -0.14 1.00
C ARG A 207 -5.70 0.47 1.02
N VAL A 208 -5.55 1.58 0.32
CA VAL A 208 -4.29 2.31 0.19
C VAL A 208 -4.57 3.76 0.56
N LYS A 209 -3.76 4.30 1.47
CA LYS A 209 -3.89 5.70 1.87
C LYS A 209 -3.66 6.61 0.67
N ALA A 210 -4.46 7.67 0.58
CA ALA A 210 -4.32 8.65 -0.48
C ALA A 210 -4.64 10.07 -0.01
N MET A 211 -4.12 11.03 -0.77
CA MET A 211 -4.48 12.44 -0.66
C MET A 211 -4.55 13.06 -2.06
N ILE A 212 -5.35 14.12 -2.18
CA ILE A 212 -5.49 14.88 -3.42
C ILE A 212 -4.49 16.04 -3.39
N VAL A 213 -3.71 16.17 -4.46
CA VAL A 213 -2.77 17.27 -4.67
C VAL A 213 -3.28 18.11 -5.84
N GLY A 214 -3.85 19.27 -5.52
CA GLY A 214 -4.32 20.25 -6.51
C GLY A 214 -3.15 21.10 -7.00
N ASN A 215 -2.53 20.72 -8.10
CA ASN A 215 -1.40 21.44 -8.68
C ASN A 215 -1.85 22.63 -9.55
N LYS A 216 -0.92 23.54 -9.86
CA LYS A 216 -1.16 24.79 -10.60
C LYS A 216 -2.13 25.73 -9.89
N SER A 217 -2.01 25.81 -8.56
CA SER A 217 -2.79 26.75 -7.72
C SER A 217 -2.54 28.23 -8.05
N ASP A 218 -1.50 28.53 -8.83
CA ASP A 218 -1.17 29.85 -9.38
C ASP A 218 -2.02 30.24 -10.62
N SER A 219 -2.80 29.31 -11.17
CA SER A 219 -3.62 29.55 -12.36
C SER A 219 -4.90 30.34 -12.07
N GLU A 220 -5.46 30.96 -13.12
CA GLU A 220 -6.74 31.66 -13.03
C GLU A 220 -7.87 30.72 -12.58
N ASN A 221 -8.70 31.20 -11.66
CA ASN A 221 -9.82 30.47 -11.04
C ASN A 221 -9.41 29.22 -10.23
N ALA A 222 -8.12 28.98 -9.99
CA ALA A 222 -7.67 27.83 -9.20
C ALA A 222 -8.28 27.80 -7.79
N SER A 223 -8.50 28.97 -7.18
CA SER A 223 -9.12 29.08 -5.86
C SER A 223 -10.57 28.58 -5.84
N GLU A 224 -11.36 28.91 -6.88
CA GLU A 224 -12.75 28.45 -7.00
C GLU A 224 -12.81 26.93 -7.22
N ARG A 225 -11.94 26.40 -8.10
CA ARG A 225 -11.87 24.95 -8.35
C ARG A 225 -11.40 24.17 -7.12
N LEU A 226 -10.46 24.73 -6.37
CA LEU A 226 -9.99 24.14 -5.11
C LEU A 226 -11.12 24.08 -4.07
N GLU A 227 -11.97 25.09 -3.99
CA GLU A 227 -13.12 25.12 -3.10
C GLU A 227 -14.11 23.99 -3.44
N VAL A 228 -14.44 23.82 -4.72
CA VAL A 228 -15.26 22.70 -5.21
C VAL A 228 -14.66 21.35 -4.85
N LEU A 229 -13.35 21.16 -5.05
CA LEU A 229 -12.67 19.91 -4.67
C LEU A 229 -12.74 19.62 -3.17
N ARG A 230 -12.62 20.66 -2.33
CA ARG A 230 -12.73 20.51 -0.88
C ARG A 230 -14.16 20.19 -0.46
N GLU A 231 -15.16 20.86 -1.03
CA GLU A 231 -16.57 20.57 -0.73
C GLU A 231 -16.93 19.12 -1.02
N LEU A 232 -16.38 18.55 -2.11
CA LEU A 232 -16.73 17.20 -2.55
C LEU A 232 -15.89 16.11 -1.89
N TYR A 233 -14.61 16.35 -1.63
CA TYR A 233 -13.66 15.29 -1.27
C TYR A 233 -12.96 15.45 0.08
N ALA A 234 -13.14 16.56 0.82
CA ALA A 234 -12.43 16.76 2.08
C ALA A 234 -12.79 15.76 3.19
N GLU A 235 -13.96 15.10 3.09
CA GLU A 235 -14.34 14.01 4.01
C GLU A 235 -13.63 12.69 3.68
N GLU A 236 -13.23 12.47 2.43
CA GLU A 236 -12.61 11.23 1.96
C GLU A 236 -11.08 11.34 1.82
N PHE A 237 -10.56 12.54 1.55
CA PHE A 237 -9.17 12.80 1.24
C PHE A 237 -8.71 14.15 1.79
N SER A 238 -7.44 14.22 2.21
CA SER A 238 -6.78 15.50 2.39
C SER A 238 -6.57 16.17 1.04
N VAL A 239 -6.97 17.45 0.90
CA VAL A 239 -6.81 18.23 -0.35
C VAL A 239 -5.77 19.32 -0.15
N ILE A 240 -4.60 19.15 -0.77
CA ILE A 240 -3.45 20.04 -0.63
C ILE A 240 -3.22 20.81 -1.94
N PRO A 241 -3.44 22.14 -1.98
CA PRO A 241 -3.09 22.94 -3.14
C PRO A 241 -1.57 23.18 -3.19
N ILE A 242 -1.00 23.09 -4.39
CA ILE A 242 0.40 23.42 -4.62
C ILE A 242 0.57 24.14 -5.96
N SER A 243 1.71 24.79 -6.13
CA SER A 243 2.20 25.21 -7.43
C SER A 243 3.60 24.65 -7.61
N ALA A 244 3.72 23.58 -8.39
CA ALA A 244 5.03 23.02 -8.72
C ALA A 244 5.90 23.99 -9.55
N GLU A 245 5.29 25.02 -10.16
CA GLU A 245 6.00 26.05 -10.92
C GLU A 245 6.60 27.12 -10.01
N THR A 246 5.82 27.66 -9.07
CA THR A 246 6.27 28.74 -8.18
C THR A 246 6.91 28.24 -6.88
N GLY A 247 6.66 26.98 -6.52
CA GLY A 247 7.08 26.36 -5.27
C GLY A 247 6.07 26.51 -4.13
N ASP A 248 4.95 27.21 -4.35
CA ASP A 248 3.93 27.40 -3.32
C ASP A 248 3.29 26.07 -2.88
N GLY A 249 3.01 25.95 -1.58
CA GLY A 249 2.45 24.74 -0.96
C GLY A 249 3.37 23.52 -0.89
N LEU A 250 4.55 23.51 -1.53
CA LEU A 250 5.41 22.32 -1.56
C LEU A 250 5.96 21.91 -0.19
N THR A 251 6.31 22.87 0.67
CA THR A 251 6.76 22.57 2.05
C THR A 251 5.66 21.88 2.85
N GLN A 252 4.43 22.41 2.77
CA GLN A 252 3.26 21.80 3.41
C GLN A 252 3.00 20.40 2.86
N LEU A 253 3.12 20.19 1.55
CA LEU A 253 2.98 18.87 0.95
C LEU A 253 4.01 17.88 1.51
N LYS A 254 5.29 18.27 1.67
CA LYS A 254 6.31 17.39 2.27
C LYS A 254 5.94 16.97 3.70
N GLU A 255 5.49 17.92 4.51
CA GLU A 255 5.06 17.65 5.89
C GLU A 255 3.85 16.72 5.96
N GLN A 256 2.87 16.90 5.07
CA GLN A 256 1.68 16.05 5.02
C GLN A 256 2.02 14.64 4.53
N ILE A 257 2.89 14.52 3.52
CA ILE A 257 3.42 13.22 3.08
C ILE A 257 4.05 12.49 4.28
N TYR A 258 4.97 13.14 5.00
CA TYR A 258 5.63 12.54 6.16
C TYR A 258 4.62 12.07 7.22
N LYS A 259 3.65 12.92 7.58
CA LYS A 259 2.61 12.59 8.55
C LYS A 259 1.78 11.38 8.12
N SER A 260 1.39 11.29 6.85
CA SER A 260 0.57 10.19 6.32
C SER A 260 1.30 8.85 6.23
N LEU A 261 2.65 8.84 6.27
CA LEU A 261 3.42 7.60 6.33
C LEU A 261 3.25 6.88 7.68
N ASP A 262 2.76 7.55 8.74
CA ASP A 262 2.61 7.01 10.09
C ASP A 262 3.87 6.26 10.57
N ILE A 263 5.02 6.91 10.42
CA ILE A 263 6.32 6.44 10.87
C ILE A 263 6.85 7.30 12.02
N ILE A 264 7.82 6.75 12.74
CA ILE A 264 8.60 7.42 13.77
C ILE A 264 10.09 7.22 13.49
N ARG A 265 10.89 8.21 13.85
CA ARG A 265 12.35 8.21 13.78
C ARG A 265 12.90 7.99 15.17
N VAL A 266 13.62 6.90 15.36
CA VAL A 266 14.21 6.56 16.65
C VAL A 266 15.72 6.61 16.51
N TYR A 267 16.35 7.39 17.37
CA TYR A 267 17.80 7.55 17.38
C TYR A 267 18.44 6.58 18.35
N THR A 268 19.68 6.20 18.09
CA THR A 268 20.44 5.35 19.01
C THR A 268 21.65 6.09 19.55
N LYS A 269 22.07 5.69 20.75
CA LYS A 269 23.32 6.14 21.33
C LYS A 269 24.02 5.01 22.06
N ALA A 270 25.35 5.04 22.01
CA ALA A 270 26.17 4.15 22.82
C ALA A 270 26.32 4.71 24.25
N PRO A 271 26.57 3.85 25.25
CA PRO A 271 26.81 4.29 26.62
C PRO A 271 27.87 5.39 26.70
N SER A 272 27.54 6.49 27.38
CA SER A 272 28.42 7.66 27.56
C SER A 272 28.82 8.40 26.28
N LYS A 273 28.15 8.15 25.15
CA LYS A 273 28.32 8.90 23.90
C LYS A 273 27.08 9.76 23.58
N PRO A 274 27.24 10.86 22.82
CA PRO A 274 26.09 11.57 22.28
C PRO A 274 25.31 10.66 21.32
N ALA A 275 24.02 10.94 21.15
CA ALA A 275 23.18 10.25 20.18
C ALA A 275 23.59 10.58 18.75
N ASP A 276 23.54 9.57 17.88
CA ASP A 276 23.60 9.81 16.45
C ASP A 276 22.23 10.31 15.98
N LYS A 277 22.19 11.55 15.51
CA LYS A 277 20.96 12.20 14.99
C LYS A 277 20.90 12.24 13.46
N MET A 278 21.90 11.68 12.77
CA MET A 278 21.99 11.73 11.31
C MET A 278 21.31 10.53 10.66
N ASP A 279 21.39 9.36 11.27
CA ASP A 279 20.84 8.11 10.72
C ASP A 279 19.83 7.48 11.70
N PRO A 280 18.56 7.94 11.69
CA PRO A 280 17.52 7.37 12.53
C PRO A 280 17.10 5.97 12.06
N ILE A 281 16.70 5.14 13.01
CA ILE A 281 15.92 3.94 12.76
C ILE A 281 14.49 4.37 12.42
N ILE A 282 13.97 3.96 11.25
CA ILE A 282 12.60 4.28 10.82
C ILE A 282 11.69 3.11 11.13
N LEU A 283 10.68 3.36 11.97
CA LEU A 283 9.71 2.37 12.41
C LEU A 283 8.28 2.85 12.15
N PRO A 284 7.31 1.95 11.95
CA PRO A 284 5.90 2.31 12.03
C PRO A 284 5.53 2.92 13.38
N LYS A 285 4.57 3.84 13.39
CA LYS A 285 4.00 4.39 14.61
C LYS A 285 3.34 3.27 15.43
N GLY A 286 3.59 3.29 16.74
CA GLY A 286 3.16 2.22 17.64
C GLY A 286 4.19 1.11 17.83
N SER A 287 5.32 1.16 17.12
CA SER A 287 6.45 0.28 17.38
C SER A 287 7.05 0.48 18.76
N THR A 288 7.72 -0.57 19.23
CA THR A 288 8.24 -0.73 20.58
C THR A 288 9.77 -0.74 20.60
N VAL A 289 10.35 -0.70 21.80
CA VAL A 289 11.81 -0.82 22.01
C VAL A 289 12.37 -2.10 21.38
N ILE A 290 11.66 -3.23 21.45
CA ILE A 290 12.11 -4.48 20.83
C ILE A 290 12.13 -4.39 19.30
N ASP A 291 11.13 -3.75 18.68
CA ASP A 291 11.10 -3.56 17.22
C ASP A 291 12.31 -2.75 16.75
N ALA A 292 12.67 -1.69 17.49
CA ALA A 292 13.87 -0.90 17.23
C ALA A 292 15.16 -1.73 17.37
N ALA A 293 15.24 -2.59 18.38
CA ALA A 293 16.39 -3.46 18.58
C ALA A 293 16.55 -4.48 17.43
N GLU A 294 15.45 -5.07 16.97
CA GLU A 294 15.43 -6.03 15.86
C GLU A 294 15.90 -5.41 14.54
N GLN A 295 15.51 -4.16 14.28
CA GLN A 295 15.93 -3.43 13.07
C GLN A 295 17.42 -3.08 13.09
N LEU A 296 18.01 -2.83 14.26
CA LEU A 296 19.44 -2.58 14.39
C LEU A 296 20.27 -3.85 14.18
N HIS A 297 19.96 -4.92 14.92
CA HIS A 297 20.60 -6.23 14.75
C HIS A 297 19.82 -7.33 15.46
N LYS A 298 19.75 -8.54 14.88
CA LYS A 298 19.01 -9.69 15.44
C LYS A 298 19.45 -10.07 16.85
N ASP A 299 20.73 -9.91 17.16
CA ASP A 299 21.31 -10.27 18.47
C ASP A 299 20.98 -9.24 19.57
N PHE A 300 20.72 -7.97 19.21
CA PHE A 300 20.34 -6.96 20.20
C PHE A 300 18.98 -7.30 20.80
N ALA A 301 18.02 -7.69 19.98
CA ALA A 301 16.72 -8.12 20.48
C ALA A 301 16.85 -9.35 21.38
N SER A 302 17.60 -10.38 21.00
CA SER A 302 17.67 -11.60 21.83
C SER A 302 18.39 -11.40 23.17
N GLU A 303 19.44 -10.59 23.21
CA GLU A 303 20.29 -10.42 24.40
C GLU A 303 19.88 -9.23 25.29
N MET A 304 19.05 -8.29 24.81
CA MET A 304 18.72 -7.06 25.54
C MET A 304 18.01 -7.33 26.85
N LYS A 305 18.58 -6.78 27.94
CA LYS A 305 18.01 -6.81 29.30
C LYS A 305 17.05 -5.66 29.53
N TYR A 306 17.44 -4.45 29.15
CA TYR A 306 16.62 -3.23 29.23
C TYR A 306 17.17 -2.17 28.27
N ALA A 307 16.38 -1.12 28.03
CA ALA A 307 16.85 0.09 27.34
C ALA A 307 16.69 1.30 28.26
N ARG A 308 17.47 2.34 27.99
CA ARG A 308 17.19 3.68 28.50
C ARG A 308 16.68 4.56 27.37
N ILE A 309 15.74 5.43 27.70
CA ILE A 309 15.08 6.31 26.74
C ILE A 309 15.26 7.79 27.12
N TRP A 310 15.36 8.63 26.10
CA TRP A 310 15.24 10.09 26.20
C TRP A 310 14.26 10.54 25.13
N GLY A 311 13.30 11.41 25.47
CA GLY A 311 12.24 11.74 24.53
C GLY A 311 11.14 12.59 25.15
N GLN A 312 10.22 13.06 24.31
CA GLN A 312 9.13 13.92 24.75
C GLN A 312 8.20 13.17 25.70
N GLY A 313 7.93 13.76 26.88
CA GLY A 313 7.06 13.13 27.88
C GLY A 313 7.69 11.95 28.63
N LYS A 314 8.99 11.68 28.45
CA LYS A 314 9.76 10.69 29.21
C LYS A 314 10.73 11.38 30.16
N TYR A 315 11.12 10.70 31.25
CA TYR A 315 12.24 11.16 32.06
C TYR A 315 13.56 10.75 31.40
N ASP A 316 14.50 11.69 31.31
CA ASP A 316 15.79 11.47 30.66
C ASP A 316 16.56 10.30 31.29
N GLY A 317 16.83 9.28 30.48
CA GLY A 317 17.58 8.09 30.88
C GLY A 317 16.77 7.11 31.72
N GLN A 318 15.45 7.24 31.72
CA GLN A 318 14.54 6.27 32.33
C GLN A 318 14.77 4.88 31.73
N SER A 319 14.91 3.88 32.60
CA SER A 319 14.90 2.47 32.18
C SER A 319 13.48 2.07 31.77
N VAL A 320 13.36 1.50 30.58
CA VAL A 320 12.10 1.04 29.99
C VAL A 320 12.17 -0.44 29.65
N SER A 321 11.00 -1.08 29.60
CA SER A 321 10.86 -2.47 29.19
C SER A 321 11.00 -2.60 27.67
N ARG A 322 10.99 -3.85 27.20
CA ARG A 322 11.08 -4.19 25.78
C ARG A 322 9.82 -3.80 25.00
N ASP A 323 8.67 -3.77 25.68
CA ASP A 323 7.34 -3.52 25.11
C ASP A 323 6.94 -2.03 25.18
N GLU A 324 7.83 -1.17 25.67
CA GLU A 324 7.57 0.28 25.72
C GLU A 324 7.35 0.82 24.31
N ILE A 325 6.23 1.51 24.10
CA ILE A 325 5.88 2.15 22.83
C ILE A 325 6.73 3.41 22.65
N LEU A 326 7.34 3.51 21.47
CA LEU A 326 8.21 4.62 21.08
C LEU A 326 7.43 5.76 20.44
N SER A 327 7.98 6.96 20.60
CA SER A 327 7.52 8.20 19.97
C SER A 327 8.53 8.68 18.93
N ASP A 328 8.10 9.56 18.03
CA ASP A 328 9.00 10.21 17.07
C ASP A 328 10.10 10.98 17.82
N GLU A 329 11.32 10.85 17.34
CA GLU A 329 12.56 11.42 17.87
C GLU A 329 13.05 10.88 19.23
N ASP A 330 12.47 9.78 19.73
CA ASP A 330 13.01 9.10 20.91
C ASP A 330 14.45 8.64 20.68
N ILE A 331 15.26 8.67 21.73
CA ILE A 331 16.66 8.23 21.74
C ILE A 331 16.77 6.99 22.63
N LEU A 332 17.35 5.91 22.12
CA LEU A 332 17.56 4.66 22.83
C LEU A 332 19.04 4.38 23.11
N GLU A 333 19.32 3.96 24.34
CA GLU A 333 20.58 3.32 24.76
C GLU A 333 20.26 1.88 25.16
N PHE A 334 20.69 0.92 24.34
CA PHE A 334 20.44 -0.50 24.57
C PHE A 334 21.46 -1.08 25.55
N HIS A 335 20.98 -1.88 26.52
CA HIS A 335 21.82 -2.63 27.45
C HIS A 335 21.57 -4.13 27.30
N VAL A 336 22.58 -4.82 26.76
CA VAL A 336 22.71 -6.27 26.61
C VAL A 336 23.42 -6.90 27.82
#